data_AF-A0A924V3V3-F1
#
_entry.id   AF-A0A924V3V3-F1
#
_cell.length_a   1.000
_cell.length_b   1.000
_cell.length_c   1.000
_cell.angle_alpha   90.00
_cell.angle_beta   90.00
_cell.angle_gamma   90.00
#
_symmetry.space_group_name_H-M   'P 1'
#
loop_
_entity.id
_entity.type
_entity.pdbx_description
1 polymer ?
#
loop_
_entity_poly.entity_id
_entity_poly.type
_entity_poly.pdbx_seq_one_letter_code
_entity_poly.pdbx_strand_id
1 'polypeptide(L)'
;MSLYLGLVMKERRLFNNTFNNGINRNFNACVGSNGWQDLDTYAKGYDENVQLIVKALSTSNLDVTLDAIIHPLVFSARHRIELFIKSHLRKIGLMRAELLISDEKIIRTHDLGHLWAILEERLSACDRRFSDFIDEVQEIIQDFAEIDPTGETFRYPYNKQNQRHLEQTPIINIG
;
A
#
# COMPACT_ATOMS: atom_id res chain seq x y z
N MET A 1 34.53 -7.06 41.18
CA MET A 1 34.16 -8.48 41.05
C MET A 1 32.65 -8.57 41.17
N SER A 2 31.93 -8.52 40.05
CA SER A 2 31.02 -9.61 39.61
C SER A 2 29.57 -9.14 39.76
N LEU A 3 28.65 -9.13 38.80
CA LEU A 3 28.60 -9.46 37.38
C LEU A 3 27.43 -8.61 36.82
N TYR A 4 27.68 -7.68 35.90
CA TYR A 4 26.63 -7.16 35.01
C TYR A 4 26.40 -8.24 33.96
N LEU A 5 25.60 -9.26 34.28
CA LEU A 5 25.03 -10.14 33.26
C LEU A 5 23.80 -9.42 32.68
N GLY A 6 24.05 -8.52 31.74
CA GLY A 6 23.01 -8.06 30.82
C GLY A 6 22.54 -9.27 30.03
N LEU A 7 21.43 -9.85 30.44
CA LEU A 7 20.78 -10.94 29.71
C LEU A 7 20.33 -10.36 28.37
N VAL A 8 21.12 -10.55 27.32
CA VAL A 8 20.66 -10.31 25.95
C VAL A 8 19.55 -11.33 25.72
N MET A 9 18.30 -10.88 25.88
CA MET A 9 17.12 -11.65 25.51
C MET A 9 17.25 -12.00 24.03
N LYS A 10 17.63 -13.24 23.75
CA LYS A 10 17.71 -13.76 22.38
C LYS A 10 16.30 -13.75 21.81
N GLU A 11 16.01 -12.88 20.85
CA GLU A 11 14.69 -12.80 20.21
C GLU A 11 14.26 -14.19 19.74
N ARG A 12 13.19 -14.72 20.32
CA ARG A 12 12.62 -16.00 19.93
C ARG A 12 11.88 -15.78 18.60
N ARG A 13 12.46 -16.27 17.51
CA ARG A 13 11.78 -16.30 16.21
C ARG A 13 10.59 -17.28 16.26
N LEU A 14 9.44 -16.86 15.77
CA LEU A 14 8.24 -17.68 15.66
C LEU A 14 8.18 -18.30 14.26
N PHE A 15 8.38 -19.61 14.18
CA PHE A 15 8.12 -20.39 12.97
C PHE A 15 7.08 -21.46 13.30
N ASN A 16 6.17 -21.73 12.37
CA ASN A 16 5.19 -22.79 12.50
C ASN A 16 5.17 -23.66 11.22
N ASN A 17 4.28 -24.66 11.17
CA ASN A 17 4.24 -25.61 10.05
C ASN A 17 3.94 -24.95 8.70
N THR A 18 3.30 -23.78 8.68
CA THR A 18 2.94 -23.04 7.46
C THR A 18 3.93 -21.93 7.16
N PHE A 19 4.29 -21.11 8.16
CA PHE A 19 5.20 -19.98 8.04
C PHE A 19 6.58 -20.40 8.58
N ASN A 20 7.38 -21.04 7.72
CA ASN A 20 8.76 -21.45 7.96
C ASN A 20 9.61 -21.29 6.69
N ASN A 21 10.86 -21.76 6.72
CA ASN A 21 11.84 -21.64 5.64
C ASN A 21 11.74 -22.72 4.54
N GLY A 22 10.72 -23.57 4.59
CA GLY A 22 10.40 -24.57 3.58
C GLY A 22 11.52 -25.57 3.25
N ILE A 23 11.25 -26.46 2.29
CA ILE A 23 12.25 -27.36 1.72
C ILE A 23 13.01 -26.62 0.60
N ASN A 24 12.28 -25.93 -0.30
CA ASN A 24 12.87 -25.20 -1.42
C ASN A 24 13.17 -23.76 -1.03
N ARG A 25 14.46 -23.44 -0.87
CA ARG A 25 14.94 -22.13 -0.42
C ARG A 25 14.76 -21.02 -1.45
N ASN A 26 14.53 -21.33 -2.72
CA ASN A 26 14.31 -20.32 -3.77
C ASN A 26 12.98 -19.57 -3.61
N PHE A 27 12.04 -20.11 -2.83
CA PHE A 27 10.77 -19.47 -2.50
C PHE A 27 10.80 -18.74 -1.15
N ASN A 28 11.97 -18.60 -0.53
CA ASN A 28 12.10 -17.86 0.72
C ASN A 28 12.31 -16.37 0.45
N ALA A 29 11.42 -15.54 0.98
CA ALA A 29 11.64 -14.11 1.13
C ALA A 29 12.20 -13.80 2.53
N CYS A 30 13.01 -12.76 2.62
CA CYS A 30 13.43 -12.21 3.91
C CYS A 30 12.47 -11.09 4.32
N VAL A 31 11.87 -11.21 5.50
CA VAL A 31 10.86 -10.28 6.05
C VAL A 31 11.21 -9.86 7.48
N GLY A 32 10.45 -8.93 8.05
CA GLY A 32 10.72 -8.31 9.34
C GLY A 32 12.05 -7.57 9.35
N SER A 33 12.76 -7.65 10.46
CA SER A 33 14.12 -7.12 10.62
C SER A 33 15.20 -7.84 9.76
N ASN A 34 14.82 -8.88 9.02
CA ASN A 34 15.71 -9.59 8.10
C ASN A 34 15.54 -9.14 6.64
N GLY A 35 14.63 -8.21 6.34
CA GLY A 35 14.35 -7.71 4.99
C GLY A 35 14.22 -6.19 4.92
N TRP A 36 13.94 -5.68 3.71
CA TRP A 36 13.64 -4.28 3.47
C TRP A 36 12.13 -4.08 3.60
N GLN A 37 11.69 -3.31 4.60
CA GLN A 37 10.28 -3.21 4.97
C GLN A 37 9.77 -1.77 5.13
N ASP A 38 10.31 -0.85 4.34
CA ASP A 38 9.79 0.51 4.27
C ASP A 38 8.54 0.62 3.38
N LEU A 39 7.89 1.78 3.44
CA LEU A 39 6.68 2.07 2.65
C LEU A 39 6.93 1.97 1.15
N ASP A 40 8.12 2.33 0.68
CA ASP A 40 8.49 2.26 -0.74
C ASP A 40 8.60 0.82 -1.22
N THR A 41 9.21 -0.06 -0.43
CA THR A 41 9.35 -1.48 -0.74
C THR A 41 8.00 -2.18 -0.74
N TYR A 42 7.14 -1.87 0.23
CA TYR A 42 5.77 -2.40 0.26
C TYR A 42 4.96 -1.88 -0.92
N ALA A 43 4.99 -0.57 -1.21
CA ALA A 43 4.38 0.01 -2.39
C ALA A 43 4.82 -0.76 -3.64
N LYS A 44 6.13 -0.85 -3.88
CA LYS A 44 6.68 -1.59 -5.03
C LYS A 44 6.16 -3.03 -5.12
N GLY A 45 6.05 -3.76 -4.02
CA GLY A 45 5.50 -5.12 -4.03
C GLY A 45 4.04 -5.19 -4.50
N TYR A 46 3.20 -4.24 -4.09
CA TYR A 46 1.81 -4.15 -4.58
C TYR A 46 1.74 -3.75 -6.05
N ASP A 47 2.59 -2.85 -6.51
CA ASP A 47 2.69 -2.44 -7.93
C ASP A 47 3.13 -3.61 -8.83
N GLU A 48 4.20 -4.32 -8.44
CA GLU A 48 4.67 -5.51 -9.16
C GLU A 48 3.60 -6.61 -9.21
N ASN A 49 2.81 -6.77 -8.13
CA ASN A 49 1.69 -7.69 -8.11
C ASN A 49 0.61 -7.32 -9.14
N VAL A 50 0.19 -6.05 -9.15
CA VAL A 50 -0.80 -5.53 -10.12
C VAL A 50 -0.30 -5.73 -11.55
N GLN A 51 0.92 -5.31 -11.85
CA GLN A 51 1.51 -5.43 -13.18
C GLN A 51 1.61 -6.88 -13.64
N LEU A 52 2.01 -7.78 -12.74
CA LEU A 52 2.12 -9.21 -13.05
C LEU A 52 0.75 -9.81 -13.41
N ILE A 53 -0.28 -9.52 -12.62
CA ILE A 53 -1.64 -10.04 -12.86
C ILE A 53 -2.20 -9.46 -14.16
N VAL A 54 -2.13 -8.14 -14.37
CA VAL A 54 -2.61 -7.49 -15.59
C VAL A 54 -1.91 -8.07 -16.82
N LYS A 55 -0.57 -8.17 -16.79
CA LYS A 55 0.20 -8.77 -17.88
C LYS A 55 -0.24 -10.20 -18.16
N ALA A 56 -0.46 -11.01 -17.12
CA ALA A 56 -0.85 -12.40 -17.29
C ALA A 56 -2.27 -12.52 -17.89
N LEU A 57 -3.21 -11.66 -17.46
CA LEU A 57 -4.56 -11.56 -18.06
C LEU A 57 -4.53 -11.12 -19.53
N SER A 58 -3.62 -10.21 -19.90
CA SER A 58 -3.53 -9.71 -21.27
C SER A 58 -2.80 -10.64 -22.25
N THR A 59 -1.95 -11.55 -21.75
CA THR A 59 -1.02 -12.32 -22.60
C THR A 59 -1.24 -13.83 -22.57
N SER A 60 -2.05 -14.32 -21.63
CA SER A 60 -2.25 -15.75 -21.40
C SER A 60 -3.74 -16.06 -21.32
N ASN A 61 -4.12 -17.24 -21.80
CA ASN A 61 -5.45 -17.78 -21.54
C ASN A 61 -5.45 -18.41 -20.14
N LEU A 62 -5.50 -17.56 -19.12
CA LEU A 62 -5.52 -18.00 -17.73
C LEU A 62 -6.90 -18.58 -17.38
N ASP A 63 -6.91 -19.75 -16.75
CA ASP A 63 -8.11 -20.31 -16.12
C ASP A 63 -8.36 -19.63 -14.77
N VAL A 64 -8.84 -18.38 -14.83
CA VAL A 64 -9.16 -17.56 -13.66
C VAL A 64 -10.51 -16.89 -13.82
N THR A 65 -11.24 -16.77 -12.72
CA THR A 65 -12.50 -16.02 -12.68
C THR A 65 -12.20 -14.53 -12.47
N LEU A 66 -12.38 -13.71 -13.52
CA LEU A 66 -12.13 -12.27 -13.46
C LEU A 66 -12.90 -11.60 -12.31
N ASP A 67 -14.17 -11.95 -12.13
CA ASP A 67 -15.04 -11.44 -11.05
C ASP A 67 -14.47 -11.73 -9.65
N ALA A 68 -13.67 -12.78 -9.49
CA ALA A 68 -13.04 -13.10 -8.21
C ALA A 68 -11.72 -12.33 -8.02
N ILE A 69 -10.94 -12.16 -9.09
CA ILE A 69 -9.61 -11.52 -9.03
C ILE A 69 -9.69 -9.99 -9.01
N ILE A 70 -10.75 -9.40 -9.56
CA ILE A 70 -10.88 -7.94 -9.66
C ILE A 70 -10.78 -7.25 -8.30
N HIS A 71 -11.38 -7.83 -7.26
CA HIS A 71 -11.37 -7.28 -5.90
C HIS A 71 -9.94 -7.18 -5.32
N PRO A 72 -9.15 -8.27 -5.17
CA PRO A 72 -7.78 -8.17 -4.68
C PRO A 72 -6.84 -7.39 -5.61
N LEU A 73 -7.09 -7.39 -6.93
CA LEU A 73 -6.28 -6.63 -7.90
C LEU A 73 -6.43 -5.13 -7.68
N VAL A 74 -7.67 -4.63 -7.66
CA VAL A 74 -7.96 -3.19 -7.49
C VAL A 74 -7.58 -2.75 -6.07
N PHE A 75 -7.79 -3.60 -5.05
CA PHE A 75 -7.28 -3.34 -3.71
C PHE A 75 -5.75 -3.15 -3.69
N SER A 76 -5.01 -3.99 -4.41
CA SER A 76 -3.54 -3.90 -4.50
C SER A 76 -3.11 -2.57 -5.14
N ALA A 77 -3.76 -2.16 -6.23
CA ALA A 77 -3.52 -0.86 -6.87
C ALA A 77 -3.82 0.31 -5.92
N ARG A 78 -4.99 0.28 -5.25
CA ARG A 78 -5.39 1.30 -4.28
C ARG A 78 -4.40 1.40 -3.12
N HIS A 79 -3.96 0.28 -2.58
CA HIS A 79 -3.03 0.27 -1.44
C HIS A 79 -1.60 0.67 -1.84
N ARG A 80 -1.17 0.37 -3.08
CA ARG A 80 0.04 0.95 -3.68
C ARG A 80 0.00 2.48 -3.65
N ILE A 81 -1.12 3.10 -4.01
CA ILE A 81 -1.27 4.55 -4.02
C ILE A 81 -1.15 5.10 -2.59
N GLU A 82 -1.85 4.51 -1.62
CA GLU A 82 -1.78 4.93 -0.21
C GLU A 82 -0.33 4.92 0.31
N LEU A 83 0.38 3.81 0.13
CA LEU A 83 1.76 3.65 0.60
C LEU A 83 2.71 4.64 -0.07
N PHE A 84 2.52 4.90 -1.36
CA PHE A 84 3.29 5.90 -2.10
C PHE A 84 3.06 7.29 -1.56
N ILE A 85 1.81 7.71 -1.33
CA ILE A 85 1.52 9.03 -0.78
C ILE A 85 2.16 9.18 0.60
N LYS A 86 1.99 8.18 1.48
CA LYS A 86 2.60 8.17 2.82
C LYS A 86 4.12 8.28 2.77
N SER A 87 4.76 7.56 1.85
CA SER A 87 6.21 7.64 1.65
C SER A 87 6.65 9.04 1.19
N HIS A 88 5.92 9.65 0.25
CA HIS A 88 6.27 10.97 -0.28
C HIS A 88 6.05 12.09 0.74
N LEU A 89 5.00 12.01 1.57
CA LEU A 89 4.81 12.92 2.70
C LEU A 89 6.03 12.90 3.65
N ARG A 90 6.59 11.72 3.94
CA ARG A 90 7.82 11.60 4.74
C ARG A 90 9.01 12.24 4.03
N LYS A 91 9.21 11.94 2.74
CA LYS A 91 10.33 12.47 1.95
C LYS A 91 10.30 14.00 1.86
N ILE A 92 9.12 14.59 1.65
CA ILE A 92 8.96 16.06 1.63
C ILE A 92 9.33 16.65 2.98
N GLY A 93 8.86 16.06 4.09
CA GLY A 93 9.23 16.51 5.44
C GLY A 93 10.72 16.39 5.75
N LEU A 94 11.41 15.40 5.19
CA LEU A 94 12.88 15.26 5.30
C LEU A 94 13.62 16.31 4.46
N MET A 95 13.07 16.73 3.32
CA MET A 95 13.64 17.79 2.47
C MET A 95 13.38 19.19 3.04
N ARG A 96 12.21 19.39 3.68
CA ARG A 96 11.75 20.64 4.29
C ARG A 96 11.11 20.37 5.64
N ALA A 97 11.89 20.58 6.70
CA ALA A 97 11.48 20.26 8.06
C ALA A 97 10.22 21.00 8.51
N GLU A 98 9.95 22.19 7.96
CA GLU A 98 8.73 22.97 8.19
C GLU A 98 7.46 22.32 7.62
N LEU A 99 7.60 21.39 6.67
CA LEU A 99 6.51 20.62 6.07
C LEU A 99 6.33 19.25 6.72
N LEU A 100 7.13 18.91 7.73
CA LEU A 100 7.14 17.61 8.38
C LEU A 100 5.80 17.29 9.03
N ILE A 101 5.34 16.05 8.83
CA ILE A 101 4.17 15.47 9.50
C ILE A 101 4.65 14.28 10.31
N SER A 102 4.10 14.10 11.51
CA SER A 102 4.46 12.98 12.37
C SER A 102 4.12 11.64 11.72
N ASP A 103 5.02 10.66 11.90
CA ASP A 103 4.81 9.30 11.39
C ASP A 103 3.54 8.67 11.94
N GLU A 104 3.20 8.94 13.20
CA GLU A 104 1.95 8.45 13.79
C GLU A 104 0.72 8.93 12.98
N LYS A 105 0.67 10.22 12.61
CA LYS A 105 -0.43 10.78 11.84
C LYS A 105 -0.48 10.16 10.44
N ILE A 106 0.67 10.05 9.77
CA ILE A 106 0.75 9.44 8.44
C ILE A 106 0.29 7.98 8.48
N ILE A 107 0.75 7.20 9.46
CA ILE A 107 0.44 5.76 9.57
C ILE A 107 -1.05 5.54 9.84
N ARG A 108 -1.64 6.32 10.76
CA ARG A 108 -3.04 6.13 11.21
C ARG A 108 -4.07 6.64 10.22
N THR A 109 -3.72 7.58 9.34
CA THR A 109 -4.62 8.04 8.29
C THR A 109 -4.66 7.02 7.17
N HIS A 110 -5.82 6.43 6.91
CA HIS A 110 -6.04 5.53 5.78
C HIS A 110 -6.94 6.13 4.69
N ASP A 111 -7.60 7.24 5.01
CA ASP A 111 -8.47 7.96 4.07
C ASP A 111 -7.63 8.52 2.92
N LEU A 112 -7.86 8.00 1.71
CA LEU A 112 -7.03 8.29 0.54
C LEU A 112 -7.20 9.74 0.06
N GLY A 113 -8.42 10.26 0.10
CA GLY A 113 -8.70 11.65 -0.28
C GLY A 113 -8.03 12.64 0.68
N HIS A 114 -8.07 12.35 1.98
CA HIS A 114 -7.39 13.16 2.98
C HIS A 114 -5.86 13.09 2.83
N LEU A 115 -5.29 11.90 2.59
CA LEU A 115 -3.87 11.75 2.31
C LEU A 115 -3.44 12.52 1.06
N TRP A 116 -4.24 12.46 -0.01
CA TRP A 116 -3.98 13.19 -1.25
C TRP A 116 -4.00 14.70 -1.03
N ALA A 117 -5.03 15.23 -0.37
CA ALA A 117 -5.14 16.67 -0.09
C ALA A 117 -3.92 17.19 0.71
N ILE A 118 -3.44 16.42 1.68
CA ILE A 118 -2.21 16.77 2.42
C ILE A 118 -1.00 16.75 1.49
N LEU A 119 -0.86 15.72 0.65
CA LEU A 119 0.30 15.62 -0.26
C LEU A 119 0.31 16.78 -1.26
N GLU A 120 -0.82 17.11 -1.85
CA GLU A 120 -1.00 18.23 -2.77
C GLU A 120 -0.59 19.56 -2.13
N GLU A 121 -1.09 19.84 -0.92
CA GLU A 121 -0.72 21.03 -0.13
C GLU A 121 0.79 21.08 0.11
N ARG A 122 1.39 19.94 0.49
CA ARG A 122 2.81 19.84 0.83
C ARG A 122 3.71 19.95 -0.40
N LEU A 123 3.34 19.34 -1.53
CA LEU A 123 4.06 19.46 -2.79
C LEU A 123 4.04 20.89 -3.31
N SER A 124 2.86 21.53 -3.28
CA SER A 124 2.69 22.94 -3.70
C SER A 124 3.52 23.89 -2.85
N ALA A 125 3.57 23.68 -1.53
CA ALA A 125 4.43 24.45 -0.63
C ALA A 125 5.93 24.12 -0.80
N CYS A 126 6.26 22.89 -1.21
CA CYS A 126 7.63 22.44 -1.42
C CYS A 126 8.24 23.02 -2.69
N ASP A 127 7.60 22.88 -3.85
CA ASP A 127 8.15 23.43 -5.10
C ASP A 127 7.06 23.59 -6.15
N ARG A 128 7.01 24.76 -6.79
CA ARG A 128 6.02 25.04 -7.84
C ARG A 128 6.10 24.07 -9.02
N ARG A 129 7.23 23.40 -9.24
CA ARG A 129 7.41 22.43 -10.33
C ARG A 129 6.58 21.15 -10.13
N PHE A 130 6.02 20.92 -8.95
CA PHE A 130 5.14 19.79 -8.70
C PHE A 130 3.70 20.01 -9.22
N SER A 131 3.34 21.21 -9.67
CA SER A 131 2.00 21.46 -10.24
C SER A 131 1.69 20.52 -11.39
N ASP A 132 2.63 20.38 -12.33
CA ASP A 132 2.44 19.58 -13.54
C ASP A 132 2.24 18.09 -13.20
N PHE A 133 2.94 17.62 -12.16
CA PHE A 133 2.79 16.26 -11.64
C PHE A 133 1.44 16.06 -10.94
N ILE A 134 1.01 17.02 -10.12
CA ILE A 134 -0.29 16.97 -9.43
C ILE A 134 -1.40 16.90 -10.48
N ASP A 135 -1.37 17.76 -11.48
CA ASP A 135 -2.36 17.82 -12.55
C ASP A 135 -2.43 16.51 -13.35
N GLU A 136 -1.29 15.85 -13.58
CA GLU A 136 -1.20 14.58 -14.31
C GLU A 136 -1.84 13.40 -13.55
N VAL A 137 -1.70 13.35 -12.22
CA VAL A 137 -2.07 12.16 -11.42
C VAL A 137 -3.30 12.34 -10.53
N GLN A 138 -3.79 13.57 -10.38
CA GLN A 138 -4.92 13.88 -9.49
C GLN A 138 -6.16 13.04 -9.82
N GLU A 139 -6.54 12.98 -11.10
CA GLU A 139 -7.78 12.35 -11.54
C GLU A 139 -7.84 10.90 -11.07
N ILE A 140 -6.82 10.10 -11.39
CA ILE A 140 -6.79 8.69 -11.01
C ILE A 140 -6.77 8.50 -9.50
N ILE A 141 -6.10 9.36 -8.73
CA ILE A 141 -6.06 9.24 -7.27
C ILE A 141 -7.43 9.57 -6.66
N GLN A 142 -8.11 10.59 -7.20
CA GLN A 142 -9.45 10.99 -6.77
C GLN A 142 -10.49 9.92 -7.10
N ASP A 143 -10.41 9.27 -8.27
CA ASP A 143 -11.28 8.15 -8.64
C ASP A 143 -11.17 7.00 -7.62
N PHE A 144 -9.95 6.63 -7.24
CA PHE A 144 -9.73 5.63 -6.19
C PHE A 144 -10.25 6.10 -4.82
N ALA A 145 -10.09 7.38 -4.49
CA ALA A 145 -10.55 7.93 -3.22
C ALA A 145 -12.07 8.00 -3.12
N GLU A 146 -12.77 8.22 -4.24
CA GLU A 146 -14.24 8.21 -4.30
C GLU A 146 -14.81 6.81 -4.08
N ILE A 147 -14.23 5.80 -4.74
CA ILE A 147 -14.73 4.42 -4.66
C ILE A 147 -14.28 3.69 -3.39
N ASP A 148 -13.02 3.87 -2.98
CA ASP A 148 -12.45 3.19 -1.81
C ASP A 148 -11.60 4.12 -0.93
N PRO A 149 -12.26 5.04 -0.19
CA PRO A 149 -11.58 6.03 0.63
C PRO A 149 -10.73 5.36 1.72
N THR A 150 -11.21 4.29 2.36
CA THR A 150 -10.57 3.69 3.55
C THR A 150 -9.85 2.37 3.27
N GLY A 151 -9.90 1.87 2.04
CA GLY A 151 -9.33 0.58 1.67
C GLY A 151 -10.25 -0.59 2.03
N GLU A 152 -11.52 -0.37 2.37
CA GLU A 152 -12.45 -1.42 2.80
C GLU A 152 -13.30 -1.95 1.64
N THR A 153 -13.62 -1.11 0.63
CA THR A 153 -14.58 -1.41 -0.45
C THR A 153 -14.22 -2.68 -1.23
N PHE A 154 -12.94 -2.88 -1.52
CA PHE A 154 -12.48 -4.03 -2.30
C PHE A 154 -12.07 -5.25 -1.45
N ARG A 155 -12.03 -5.12 -0.12
CA ARG A 155 -11.69 -6.24 0.79
C ARG A 155 -12.92 -6.95 1.32
N TYR A 156 -14.02 -6.24 1.52
CA TYR A 156 -15.21 -6.77 2.15
C TYR A 156 -16.44 -6.49 1.29
N PRO A 157 -17.39 -7.44 1.18
CA PRO A 157 -18.61 -7.22 0.41
C PRO A 157 -19.58 -6.24 1.09
N TYR A 158 -19.46 -6.02 2.40
CA TYR A 158 -20.31 -5.12 3.18
C TYR A 158 -19.48 -4.18 4.05
N ASN A 159 -19.99 -2.97 4.27
CA ASN A 159 -19.43 -2.01 5.20
C ASN A 159 -19.84 -2.33 6.65
N LYS A 160 -19.36 -1.52 7.61
CA LYS A 160 -19.66 -1.68 9.05
C LYS A 160 -21.14 -1.45 9.40
N GLN A 161 -21.90 -0.82 8.51
CA GLN A 161 -23.34 -0.58 8.61
C GLN A 161 -24.15 -1.67 7.89
N ASN A 162 -23.50 -2.76 7.45
CA ASN A 162 -24.10 -3.88 6.73
C ASN A 162 -24.72 -3.49 5.37
N GLN A 163 -24.24 -2.41 4.76
CA GLN A 163 -24.59 -2.01 3.40
C GLN A 163 -23.60 -2.62 2.43
N ARG A 164 -24.09 -3.12 1.29
CA ARG A 164 -23.26 -3.79 0.30
C ARG A 164 -22.39 -2.76 -0.43
N HIS A 165 -21.11 -3.07 -0.61
CA HIS A 165 -20.21 -2.24 -1.41
C HIS A 165 -20.50 -2.37 -2.91
N LEU A 166 -20.13 -1.32 -3.68
CA LEU A 166 -20.15 -1.29 -5.14
C LEU A 166 -21.55 -1.45 -5.80
N GLU A 167 -22.66 -1.25 -5.07
CA GLU A 167 -24.00 -1.31 -5.67
C GLU A 167 -24.22 -0.26 -6.77
N GLN A 168 -23.54 0.88 -6.67
CA GLN A 168 -23.56 1.95 -7.67
C GLN A 168 -22.45 1.83 -8.73
N THR A 169 -21.51 0.89 -8.54
CA THR A 169 -20.37 0.66 -9.44
C THR A 169 -20.28 -0.84 -9.78
N PRO A 170 -21.27 -1.40 -10.48
CA PRO A 170 -21.41 -2.85 -10.66
C PRO A 170 -20.45 -3.45 -11.71
N ILE A 171 -19.71 -2.60 -12.43
CA ILE A 171 -18.80 -3.01 -13.52
C ILE A 171 -17.48 -2.29 -13.32
N ILE A 172 -16.38 -3.04 -13.41
CA ILE A 172 -15.02 -2.50 -13.39
C ILE A 172 -14.31 -3.09 -14.61
N ASN A 173 -13.78 -2.21 -15.46
CA ASN A 173 -12.93 -2.59 -16.59
C ASN A 173 -11.46 -2.36 -16.21
N ILE A 174 -10.57 -3.26 -16.65
CA ILE A 174 -9.12 -3.21 -16.40
C ILE A 174 -8.28 -3.33 -17.69
N GLY A 175 -8.91 -3.09 -18.84
CA GLY A 175 -8.36 -3.31 -20.18
C GLY A 175 -9.40 -3.13 -21.29
#